data_AF-A0A978TYM8-F1
#
_entry.id   AF-A0A978TYM8-F1
#
_cell.length_a   1.000
_cell.length_b   1.000
_cell.length_c   1.000
_cell.angle_alpha   90.00
_cell.angle_beta   90.00
_cell.angle_gamma   90.00
#
_symmetry.space_group_name_H-M   'P 1'
#
loop_
_entity.id
_entity.type
_entity.pdbx_description
1 polymer ?
#
loop_
_entity_poly.entity_id
_entity_poly.type
_entity_poly.pdbx_seq_one_letter_code
_entity_poly.pdbx_strand_id
1 'polypeptide(L)'
;MATHFILVNPTLAQTPAQSAKVRPEQFWMGLSGALVLVLIGLGVFTKLRFDKLAKEKRFEEYKNRELQKKLKLALNTISKMEKNPDLVHSREFNLDYLRLRMEEERFHFAIVNQIKIRVKEKISVALRPTQAEQGALGIASTVRQVDEIFDVEYDLTDTPGGKRAVLFRIQIKLAKIPTQPTSVTVSQIIQCLENYMSQNTDESWQPTIQGRIASMHWDQKAKPTPLLVLEQSTEGVNVTFRTNPMVRS
;
A
#
# COMPACT_ATOMS: atom_id res chain seq x y z
N MET A 1 15.62 75.59 -82.73
CA MET A 1 15.54 74.20 -83.20
C MET A 1 15.01 73.36 -82.06
N ALA A 2 13.76 72.90 -82.15
CA ALA A 2 13.11 72.10 -81.12
C ALA A 2 12.88 70.69 -81.67
N THR A 3 13.54 69.70 -81.07
CA THR A 3 13.40 68.29 -81.42
C THR A 3 12.15 67.72 -80.77
N HIS A 4 11.16 67.34 -81.58
CA HIS A 4 9.99 66.59 -81.10
C HIS A 4 10.35 65.12 -80.94
N PHE A 5 10.41 64.66 -79.70
CA PHE A 5 10.45 63.25 -79.36
C PHE A 5 9.04 62.67 -79.53
N ILE A 6 8.85 61.81 -80.52
CA ILE A 6 7.61 61.05 -80.69
C ILE A 6 7.70 59.85 -79.75
N LEU A 7 6.92 59.87 -78.68
CA LEU A 7 6.73 58.73 -77.78
C LEU A 7 5.83 57.70 -78.51
N VAL A 8 6.44 56.68 -79.11
CA VAL A 8 5.70 55.55 -79.67
C VAL A 8 5.33 54.62 -78.52
N ASN A 9 4.06 54.62 -78.13
CA ASN A 9 3.52 53.67 -77.17
C ASN A 9 3.20 52.37 -77.93
N PRO A 10 3.94 51.26 -77.74
CA PRO A 10 3.57 50.01 -78.40
C PRO A 10 2.30 49.50 -77.74
N THR A 11 1.16 49.63 -78.43
CA THR A 11 -0.04 48.85 -78.13
C THR A 11 0.25 47.38 -78.40
N LEU A 12 0.91 46.72 -77.44
CA LEU A 12 0.84 45.27 -77.31
C LEU A 12 -0.64 44.93 -77.14
N ALA A 13 -1.15 44.07 -78.02
CA ALA A 13 -2.49 43.52 -77.86
C ALA A 13 -2.56 42.78 -76.51
N GLN A 14 -3.07 43.46 -75.48
CA GLN A 14 -3.45 42.82 -74.23
C GLN A 14 -4.75 42.08 -74.49
N THR A 15 -4.63 40.78 -74.74
CA THR A 15 -5.74 39.84 -74.57
C THR A 15 -6.27 40.05 -73.13
N PRO A 16 -7.58 40.24 -72.92
CA PRO A 16 -8.10 40.40 -71.56
C PRO A 16 -7.64 39.19 -70.74
N ALA A 17 -7.06 39.43 -69.57
CA ALA A 17 -6.67 38.38 -68.64
C ALA A 17 -7.87 37.46 -68.47
N GLN A 18 -7.78 36.26 -69.04
CA GLN A 18 -8.85 35.29 -69.02
C GLN A 18 -9.02 34.93 -67.56
N SER A 19 -10.06 35.49 -66.93
CA SER A 19 -10.44 35.22 -65.55
C SER A 19 -10.35 33.71 -65.37
N ALA A 20 -9.50 33.25 -64.45
CA ALA A 20 -9.17 31.85 -64.28
C ALA A 20 -10.47 31.07 -64.05
N LYS A 21 -11.07 30.55 -65.13
CA LYS A 21 -12.21 29.66 -65.05
C LYS A 21 -11.68 28.39 -64.43
N VAL A 22 -12.09 28.13 -63.20
CA VAL A 22 -11.79 26.89 -62.47
C VAL A 22 -12.08 25.74 -63.42
N ARG A 23 -11.03 25.03 -63.85
CA ARG A 23 -11.21 23.89 -64.75
C ARG A 23 -11.94 22.81 -63.97
N PRO A 24 -12.91 22.09 -64.56
CA PRO A 24 -13.66 21.05 -63.84
C PRO A 24 -12.74 20.00 -63.20
N GLU A 25 -11.55 19.77 -63.76
CA GLU A 25 -10.50 18.91 -63.18
C GLU A 25 -9.96 19.40 -61.83
N GLN A 26 -9.81 20.72 -61.64
CA GLN A 26 -9.36 21.31 -60.37
C GLN A 26 -10.42 21.16 -59.27
N PHE A 27 -11.71 21.16 -59.64
CA PHE A 27 -12.80 20.91 -58.71
C PHE A 27 -12.82 19.46 -58.22
N TRP A 28 -12.67 18.48 -59.13
CA TRP A 28 -12.58 17.06 -58.76
C TRP A 28 -11.36 16.74 -57.90
N MET A 29 -10.22 17.38 -58.19
CA MET A 29 -9.00 17.23 -57.39
C MET A 29 -9.13 17.88 -55.99
N GLY A 30 -9.82 19.02 -55.88
CA GLY A 30 -10.13 19.64 -54.60
C GLY A 30 -11.07 18.78 -53.75
N LEU A 31 -12.10 18.20 -54.37
CA LEU A 31 -13.07 17.33 -53.69
C LEU A 31 -12.42 16.03 -53.19
N SER A 32 -11.54 15.41 -53.98
CA SER A 32 -10.82 14.20 -53.57
C SER A 32 -9.83 14.49 -52.44
N GLY A 33 -9.13 15.63 -52.49
CA GLY A 33 -8.26 16.08 -51.40
C GLY A 33 -9.02 16.32 -50.09
N ALA A 34 -10.18 16.99 -50.16
CA ALA A 34 -11.05 17.20 -49.01
C ALA A 34 -11.56 15.87 -48.42
N LEU A 35 -11.96 14.93 -49.27
CA LEU A 35 -12.40 13.60 -48.84
C LEU A 35 -11.30 12.83 -48.09
N VAL A 36 -10.05 12.90 -48.58
CA VAL A 36 -8.90 12.26 -47.91
C VAL A 36 -8.68 12.86 -46.51
N LEU A 37 -8.76 14.19 -46.37
CA LEU A 37 -8.63 14.84 -45.05
C LEU A 37 -9.74 14.43 -44.09
N VAL A 38 -10.99 14.32 -44.58
CA VAL A 38 -12.11 13.82 -43.77
C VAL A 38 -11.87 12.38 -43.34
N LEU A 39 -11.40 11.50 -44.24
CA LEU A 39 -11.10 10.11 -43.91
C LEU A 39 -9.98 9.98 -42.88
N ILE A 40 -8.92 10.78 -43.00
CA ILE A 40 -7.83 10.82 -42.00
C ILE A 40 -8.39 11.30 -40.65
N GLY A 41 -9.18 12.36 -40.63
CA GLY A 41 -9.83 12.87 -39.42
C GLY A 41 -10.71 11.82 -38.76
N LEU A 42 -11.52 11.10 -39.55
CA LEU A 42 -12.36 10.01 -39.07
C LEU A 42 -11.53 8.84 -38.51
N GLY A 43 -10.44 8.48 -39.19
CA GLY A 43 -9.51 7.44 -38.77
C GLY A 43 -8.85 7.74 -37.42
N VAL A 44 -8.40 8.98 -37.22
CA VAL A 44 -7.83 9.42 -35.94
C VAL A 44 -8.92 9.44 -34.85
N PHE A 45 -10.10 9.98 -35.14
CA PHE A 45 -11.19 10.05 -34.18
C PHE A 45 -11.67 8.68 -33.72
N THR A 46 -11.84 7.73 -34.65
CA THR A 46 -12.25 6.35 -34.34
C THR A 46 -11.18 5.65 -33.51
N LYS A 47 -9.90 5.77 -33.85
CA LYS A 47 -8.80 5.22 -33.05
C LYS A 47 -8.83 5.72 -31.60
N LEU A 48 -8.95 7.04 -31.40
CA LEU A 48 -9.01 7.63 -30.06
C LEU A 48 -10.23 7.14 -29.25
N ARG A 49 -11.38 6.91 -29.90
CA ARG A 49 -12.57 6.35 -29.25
C ARG A 49 -12.38 4.87 -28.90
N PHE A 50 -11.81 4.08 -29.79
CA PHE A 50 -11.49 2.67 -29.53
C PHE A 50 -10.48 2.51 -28.39
N ASP A 51 -9.44 3.33 -28.34
CA ASP A 51 -8.45 3.29 -27.27
C ASP A 51 -9.06 3.63 -25.90
N LYS A 52 -10.02 4.58 -25.85
CA LYS A 52 -10.76 4.89 -24.62
C LYS A 52 -11.63 3.72 -24.16
N LEU A 53 -12.43 3.15 -25.07
CA LEU A 53 -13.29 2.00 -24.78
C LEU A 53 -12.48 0.77 -24.35
N ALA A 54 -11.33 0.52 -24.98
CA ALA A 54 -10.45 -0.58 -24.61
C ALA A 54 -9.87 -0.41 -23.21
N LYS A 55 -9.52 0.82 -22.81
CA LYS A 55 -9.05 1.11 -21.44
C LYS A 55 -10.16 0.92 -20.41
N GLU A 56 -11.36 1.43 -20.70
CA GLU A 56 -12.52 1.31 -19.82
C GLU A 56 -12.91 -0.17 -19.62
N LYS A 57 -12.97 -0.94 -20.71
CA LYS A 57 -13.20 -2.39 -20.65
C LYS A 57 -12.19 -3.11 -19.78
N ARG A 58 -10.89 -2.82 -19.92
CA ARG A 58 -9.85 -3.42 -19.07
C ARG A 58 -10.07 -3.08 -17.60
N PHE A 59 -10.39 -1.82 -17.29
CA PHE A 59 -10.65 -1.39 -15.92
C PHE A 59 -11.87 -2.09 -15.31
N GLU A 60 -12.95 -2.26 -16.08
CA GLU A 60 -14.11 -3.04 -15.65
C GLU A 60 -13.77 -4.53 -15.45
N GLU A 61 -12.98 -5.13 -16.34
CA GLU A 61 -12.50 -6.51 -16.19
C GLU A 61 -11.67 -6.68 -14.90
N TYR A 62 -10.76 -5.74 -14.61
CA TYR A 62 -9.99 -5.75 -13.36
C TYR A 62 -10.89 -5.66 -12.13
N LYS A 63 -11.84 -4.71 -12.14
CA LYS A 63 -12.82 -4.57 -11.06
C LYS A 63 -13.66 -5.82 -10.87
N ASN A 64 -14.14 -6.41 -11.97
CA ASN A 64 -14.95 -7.62 -11.93
C ASN A 64 -14.15 -8.80 -11.37
N ARG A 65 -12.89 -8.96 -11.79
CA ARG A 65 -12.00 -10.00 -11.24
C ARG A 65 -11.74 -9.81 -9.74
N GLU A 66 -11.55 -8.58 -9.28
CA GLU A 66 -11.40 -8.29 -7.86
C GLU A 66 -12.69 -8.58 -7.06
N LEU A 67 -13.85 -8.17 -7.59
CA LEU A 67 -15.15 -8.48 -7.01
C LEU A 67 -15.39 -9.99 -6.93
N GLN A 68 -15.05 -10.75 -7.96
CA GLN A 68 -15.15 -12.21 -7.96
C GLN A 68 -14.26 -12.85 -6.89
N LYS A 69 -13.05 -12.33 -6.65
CA LYS A 69 -12.18 -12.79 -5.56
C LYS A 69 -12.84 -12.55 -4.21
N LYS A 70 -13.35 -11.33 -3.98
CA LYS A 70 -14.04 -10.97 -2.73
C LYS A 70 -15.28 -11.83 -2.49
N LEU A 71 -16.08 -12.04 -3.54
CA LEU A 71 -17.27 -12.89 -3.50
C LEU A 71 -16.89 -14.36 -3.21
N LYS A 72 -15.86 -14.90 -3.85
CA LYS A 72 -15.38 -16.26 -3.59
C LYS A 72 -14.89 -16.42 -2.14
N LEU A 73 -14.19 -15.43 -1.60
CA LEU A 73 -13.75 -15.43 -0.21
C LEU A 73 -14.97 -15.41 0.73
N ALA A 74 -15.95 -14.53 0.48
CA ALA A 74 -17.19 -14.48 1.26
C ALA A 74 -18.00 -15.79 1.20
N LEU A 75 -18.15 -16.40 0.01
CA LEU A 75 -18.84 -17.68 -0.14
C LEU A 75 -18.11 -18.82 0.56
N ASN A 76 -16.78 -18.85 0.52
CA ASN A 76 -16.01 -19.82 1.26
C ASN A 76 -16.21 -19.66 2.77
N THR A 77 -16.25 -18.41 3.26
CA THR A 77 -16.56 -18.13 4.67
C THR A 77 -17.97 -18.60 5.02
N ILE A 78 -18.98 -18.28 4.20
CA ILE A 78 -20.37 -18.73 4.43
C ILE A 78 -20.49 -20.26 4.38
N SER A 79 -19.85 -20.93 3.41
CA SER A 79 -19.87 -22.39 3.31
C SER A 79 -19.18 -23.06 4.51
N LYS A 80 -18.10 -22.46 5.03
CA LYS A 80 -17.48 -22.90 6.29
C LYS A 80 -18.44 -22.73 7.48
N MET A 81 -19.22 -21.66 7.51
CA MET A 81 -20.25 -21.42 8.55
C MET A 81 -21.42 -22.41 8.44
N GLU A 82 -21.84 -22.77 7.23
CA GLU A 82 -22.91 -23.75 6.99
C GLU A 82 -22.49 -25.17 7.41
N LYS A 83 -21.23 -25.54 7.15
CA LYS A 83 -20.69 -26.85 7.54
C LYS A 83 -20.48 -26.99 9.06
N ASN A 84 -20.16 -25.89 9.74
CA ASN A 84 -19.93 -25.88 11.19
C ASN A 84 -20.60 -24.65 11.82
N PRO A 85 -21.85 -24.75 12.31
CA PRO A 85 -22.55 -23.61 12.90
C PRO A 85 -21.88 -23.09 14.20
N ASP A 86 -21.08 -23.92 14.88
CA ASP A 86 -20.26 -23.50 16.02
C ASP A 86 -19.11 -22.55 15.61
N LEU A 87 -18.71 -22.55 14.33
CA LEU A 87 -17.69 -21.63 13.81
C LEU A 87 -18.19 -20.18 13.68
N VAL A 88 -19.51 -19.95 13.73
CA VAL A 88 -20.09 -18.60 13.69
C VAL A 88 -19.69 -17.77 14.92
N HIS A 89 -19.46 -18.44 16.05
CA HIS A 89 -18.94 -17.82 17.28
C HIS A 89 -17.43 -18.07 17.46
N SER A 90 -16.75 -18.63 16.46
CA SER A 90 -15.34 -18.99 16.58
C SER A 90 -14.40 -17.80 16.33
N ARG A 91 -13.25 -17.86 17.00
CA ARG A 91 -12.15 -16.91 16.86
C ARG A 91 -11.62 -16.81 15.42
N GLU A 92 -11.67 -17.91 14.66
CA GLU A 92 -11.23 -17.93 13.26
C GLU A 92 -12.06 -16.99 12.38
N PHE A 93 -13.37 -16.91 12.63
CA PHE A 93 -14.25 -15.95 11.96
C PHE A 93 -13.84 -14.49 12.25
N ASN A 94 -13.53 -14.16 13.51
CA ASN A 94 -13.09 -12.81 13.88
C ASN A 94 -11.73 -12.45 13.26
N LEU A 95 -10.79 -13.39 13.19
CA LEU A 95 -9.48 -13.17 12.58
C LEU A 95 -9.58 -13.06 11.05
N ASP A 96 -10.39 -13.88 10.40
CA ASP A 96 -10.62 -13.82 8.96
C ASP A 96 -11.40 -12.55 8.57
N TYR A 97 -12.36 -12.12 9.39
CA TYR A 97 -13.02 -10.83 9.24
C TYR A 97 -12.04 -9.67 9.43
N LEU A 98 -11.18 -9.72 10.45
CA LEU A 98 -10.14 -8.73 10.67
C LEU A 98 -9.21 -8.65 9.44
N ARG A 99 -8.75 -9.80 8.92
CA ARG A 99 -7.91 -9.84 7.71
C ARG A 99 -8.59 -9.20 6.50
N LEU A 100 -9.85 -9.55 6.24
CA LEU A 100 -10.64 -8.94 5.16
C LEU A 100 -10.78 -7.43 5.38
N ARG A 101 -11.06 -6.99 6.61
CA ARG A 101 -11.27 -5.58 6.95
C ARG A 101 -9.98 -4.77 6.90
N MET A 102 -8.84 -5.41 7.15
CA MET A 102 -7.49 -4.84 7.03
C MET A 102 -7.07 -4.59 5.57
N GLU A 103 -7.76 -5.16 4.58
CA GLU A 103 -7.59 -4.79 3.15
C GLU A 103 -8.16 -3.39 2.85
N GLU A 104 -9.05 -2.85 3.69
CA GLU A 104 -9.59 -1.51 3.50
C GLU A 104 -8.63 -0.45 4.05
N GLU A 105 -8.21 0.48 3.18
CA GLU A 105 -7.20 1.51 3.50
C GLU A 105 -7.54 2.36 4.74
N ARG A 106 -8.81 2.78 4.88
CA ARG A 106 -9.25 3.63 6.01
C ARG A 106 -9.15 2.90 7.35
N PHE A 107 -9.58 1.64 7.37
CA PHE A 107 -9.53 0.82 8.57
C PHE A 107 -8.09 0.46 8.92
N HIS A 108 -7.31 0.02 7.93
CA HIS A 108 -5.89 -0.26 8.09
C HIS A 108 -5.15 0.93 8.72
N PHE A 109 -5.32 2.12 8.15
CA PHE A 109 -4.67 3.34 8.63
C PHE A 109 -5.07 3.70 10.06
N ALA A 110 -6.37 3.61 10.40
CA ALA A 110 -6.86 3.89 11.75
C ALA A 110 -6.24 2.94 12.79
N ILE A 111 -6.23 1.64 12.50
CA ILE A 111 -5.68 0.61 13.39
C ILE A 111 -4.17 0.76 13.56
N VAL A 112 -3.43 0.92 12.46
CA VAL A 112 -1.96 1.08 12.50
C VAL A 112 -1.58 2.34 13.27
N ASN A 113 -2.30 3.45 13.10
CA ASN A 113 -2.04 4.67 13.86
C ASN A 113 -2.34 4.51 15.34
N GLN A 114 -3.43 3.85 15.69
CA GLN A 114 -3.75 3.56 17.08
C GLN A 114 -2.64 2.72 17.73
N ILE A 115 -2.15 1.68 17.03
CA ILE A 115 -1.02 0.87 17.49
C ILE A 115 0.23 1.75 17.67
N LYS A 116 0.56 2.61 16.70
CA LYS A 116 1.69 3.54 16.77
C LYS A 116 1.64 4.41 18.03
N ILE A 117 0.45 4.94 18.37
CA ILE A 117 0.24 5.77 19.56
C ILE A 117 0.38 4.93 20.83
N ARG A 118 -0.35 3.82 20.94
CA ARG A 118 -0.35 2.95 22.13
C ARG A 118 1.03 2.39 22.44
N VAL A 119 1.79 1.96 21.43
CA VAL A 119 3.16 1.48 21.59
C VAL A 119 4.08 2.60 22.06
N LYS A 120 3.99 3.80 21.49
CA LYS A 120 4.78 4.95 21.96
C LYS A 120 4.45 5.33 23.41
N GLU A 121 3.20 5.28 23.82
CA GLU A 121 2.80 5.64 25.18
C GLU A 121 3.18 4.57 26.21
N LYS A 122 2.83 3.31 25.96
CA LYS A 122 3.00 2.21 26.92
C LYS A 122 4.43 1.67 26.93
N ILE A 123 4.95 1.34 25.75
CA ILE A 123 6.27 0.70 25.63
C ILE A 123 7.40 1.70 25.87
N SER A 124 7.27 2.98 25.46
CA SER A 124 8.29 3.98 25.80
C SER A 124 8.43 4.14 27.31
N VAL A 125 7.32 4.18 28.05
CA VAL A 125 7.34 4.27 29.52
C VAL A 125 7.93 3.01 30.13
N ALA A 126 7.51 1.83 29.68
CA ALA A 126 8.02 0.56 30.19
C ALA A 126 9.53 0.37 29.92
N LEU A 127 10.05 0.95 28.83
CA LEU A 127 11.48 0.86 28.48
C LEU A 127 12.36 1.95 29.12
N ARG A 128 11.81 2.99 29.75
CA ARG A 128 12.60 4.04 30.41
C ARG A 128 13.46 3.47 31.56
N PRO A 129 14.71 3.93 31.74
CA PRO A 129 15.52 3.58 32.90
C PRO A 129 14.86 4.14 34.16
N THR A 130 14.59 3.28 35.13
CA THR A 130 14.13 3.67 36.47
C THR A 130 15.33 4.15 37.27
N GLN A 131 15.20 5.26 38.02
CA GLN A 131 16.33 5.85 38.78
C GLN A 131 17.00 4.89 39.76
N ALA A 132 16.33 3.79 40.15
CA ALA A 132 16.90 2.70 40.94
C ALA A 132 18.09 1.98 40.25
N GLU A 133 18.21 2.03 38.91
CA GLU A 133 19.28 1.37 38.16
C GLU A 133 20.54 2.25 38.02
N GLN A 134 20.44 3.58 38.21
CA GLN A 134 21.57 4.50 38.09
C GLN A 134 22.54 4.42 39.29
N GLY A 135 22.11 3.83 40.41
CA GLY A 135 22.93 3.64 41.61
C GLY A 135 23.63 2.27 41.73
N ALA A 136 23.32 1.32 40.84
CA ALA A 136 23.78 -0.08 40.94
C ALA A 136 24.82 -0.46 39.87
N LEU A 137 25.82 0.40 39.66
CA LEU A 137 27.03 0.07 38.89
C LEU A 137 27.88 -0.95 39.66
N GLY A 138 27.50 -2.22 39.67
CA GLY A 138 28.35 -3.26 40.27
C GLY A 138 27.77 -4.66 40.46
N ILE A 139 26.45 -4.84 40.40
CA ILE A 139 25.83 -6.17 40.52
C ILE A 139 25.20 -6.52 39.18
N ALA A 140 25.50 -7.72 38.68
CA ALA A 140 25.05 -8.27 37.41
C ALA A 140 23.61 -7.85 37.11
N SER A 141 23.46 -6.93 36.16
CA SER A 141 22.18 -6.39 35.71
C SER A 141 21.29 -7.54 35.27
N THR A 142 20.25 -7.83 36.05
CA THR A 142 19.20 -8.77 35.69
C THR A 142 18.51 -8.27 34.42
N VAL A 143 18.32 -9.16 33.45
CA VAL A 143 17.64 -8.83 32.19
C VAL A 143 16.20 -8.46 32.51
N ARG A 144 15.84 -7.18 32.38
CA ARG A 144 14.48 -6.70 32.68
C ARG A 144 13.52 -7.21 31.61
N GLN A 145 12.52 -7.98 32.03
CA GLN A 145 11.44 -8.39 31.15
C GLN A 145 10.36 -7.29 31.14
N VAL A 146 9.89 -6.94 29.95
CA VAL A 146 8.78 -6.03 29.71
C VAL A 146 7.65 -6.88 29.18
N ASP A 147 6.56 -6.98 29.93
CA ASP A 147 5.30 -7.60 29.51
C ASP A 147 4.23 -6.54 29.60
N GLU A 148 3.80 -6.04 28.44
CA GLU A 148 2.82 -4.96 28.34
C GLU A 148 1.67 -5.40 27.44
N ILE A 149 0.46 -5.08 27.86
CA ILE A 149 -0.77 -5.48 27.18
C ILE A 149 -1.65 -4.26 26.95
N PHE A 150 -2.18 -4.12 25.73
CA PHE A 150 -3.07 -3.01 25.39
C PHE A 150 -4.14 -3.40 24.38
N ASP A 151 -5.26 -2.68 24.46
CA ASP A 151 -6.45 -2.94 23.67
C ASP A 151 -6.48 -2.04 22.42
N VAL A 152 -6.80 -2.66 21.29
CA VAL A 152 -7.05 -2.01 20.00
C VAL A 152 -8.56 -1.88 19.86
N GLU A 153 -9.03 -0.64 19.88
CA GLU A 153 -10.45 -0.29 19.88
C GLU A 153 -10.83 0.37 18.56
N TYR A 154 -11.97 -0.01 17.98
CA TYR A 154 -12.48 0.62 16.78
C TYR A 154 -13.96 0.96 16.95
N ASP A 155 -14.36 2.09 16.35
CA ASP A 155 -15.76 2.49 16.31
C ASP A 155 -16.44 1.75 15.15
N LEU A 156 -17.28 0.78 15.50
CA LEU A 156 -18.05 0.00 14.51
C LEU A 156 -19.22 0.80 13.93
N THR A 157 -19.62 1.85 14.63
CA THR A 157 -20.69 2.75 14.21
C THR A 157 -20.05 3.97 13.58
N ASP A 158 -20.25 4.19 12.28
CA ASP A 158 -19.74 5.35 11.53
C ASP A 158 -20.44 6.68 11.94
N THR A 159 -20.87 6.75 13.20
CA THR A 159 -21.58 7.84 13.84
C THR A 159 -20.66 8.52 14.86
N PRO A 160 -20.51 9.85 14.83
CA PRO A 160 -19.71 10.56 15.83
C PRO A 160 -20.29 10.35 17.24
N GLY A 161 -19.52 9.71 18.12
CA GLY A 161 -19.94 9.33 19.48
C GLY A 161 -20.34 7.86 19.63
N GLY A 162 -20.04 7.02 18.63
CA GLY A 162 -20.25 5.59 18.65
C GLY A 162 -19.54 4.85 19.79
N LYS A 163 -20.09 3.69 20.15
CA LYS A 163 -19.48 2.84 21.18
C LYS A 163 -18.25 2.15 20.59
N ARG A 164 -17.07 2.57 21.05
CA ARG A 164 -15.80 1.90 20.73
C ARG A 164 -15.81 0.49 21.31
N ALA A 165 -15.65 -0.50 20.44
CA ALA A 165 -15.54 -1.90 20.83
C ALA A 165 -14.08 -2.35 20.73
N VAL A 166 -13.64 -3.22 21.64
CA VAL A 166 -12.32 -3.83 21.58
C VAL A 166 -12.31 -4.88 20.46
N LEU A 167 -11.52 -4.63 19.41
CA LEU A 167 -11.36 -5.57 18.29
C LEU A 167 -10.44 -6.73 18.69
N PHE A 168 -9.25 -6.37 19.18
CA PHE A 168 -8.23 -7.33 19.60
C PHE A 168 -7.27 -6.68 20.60
N ARG A 169 -6.53 -7.52 21.29
CA ARG A 169 -5.53 -7.12 22.29
C ARG A 169 -4.14 -7.46 21.77
N ILE A 170 -3.15 -6.63 22.07
CA ILE A 170 -1.75 -6.90 21.74
C ILE A 170 -0.98 -7.04 23.05
N GLN A 171 -0.23 -8.14 23.19
CA GLN A 171 0.71 -8.39 24.27
C GLN A 171 2.13 -8.39 23.72
N ILE A 172 3.00 -7.60 24.33
CA ILE A 172 4.40 -7.43 23.94
C ILE A 172 5.29 -7.91 25.07
N LYS A 173 6.02 -9.01 24.83
CA LYS A 173 6.99 -9.62 25.74
C LYS A 173 8.39 -9.42 25.21
N LEU A 174 9.16 -8.57 25.88
CA LEU A 174 10.52 -8.20 25.48
C LEU A 174 11.50 -8.38 26.63
N ALA A 175 12.72 -8.79 26.32
CA ALA A 175 13.82 -8.83 27.27
C ALA A 175 14.72 -7.60 27.02
N LYS A 176 14.63 -6.58 27.87
CA LYS A 176 15.42 -5.35 27.73
C LYS A 176 16.89 -5.65 27.98
N ILE A 177 17.72 -5.42 26.96
CA ILE A 177 19.17 -5.33 27.09
C ILE A 177 19.57 -3.84 27.15
N PRO A 178 20.46 -3.42 28.08
CA PRO A 178 20.82 -2.01 28.26
C PRO A 178 21.51 -1.30 27.07
N THR A 179 21.77 -2.00 25.97
CA THR A 179 22.71 -1.56 24.93
C THR A 179 22.09 -0.73 23.79
N GLN A 180 20.76 -0.70 23.64
CA GLN A 180 20.09 -0.01 22.52
C GLN A 180 19.20 1.16 22.97
N PRO A 181 19.17 2.29 22.22
CA PRO A 181 18.26 3.39 22.50
C PRO A 181 16.79 2.96 22.44
N THR A 182 16.01 3.36 23.46
CA THR A 182 14.57 3.06 23.58
C THR A 182 13.75 3.45 22.36
N SER A 183 14.09 4.59 21.72
CA SER A 183 13.39 5.08 20.53
C SER A 183 13.52 4.12 19.34
N VAL A 184 14.69 3.52 19.15
CA VAL A 184 14.96 2.59 18.05
C VAL A 184 14.20 1.29 18.28
N THR A 185 14.20 0.77 19.51
CA THR A 185 13.41 -0.43 19.86
C THR A 185 11.91 -0.20 19.65
N VAL A 186 11.37 0.95 20.07
CA VAL A 186 9.96 1.31 19.84
C VAL A 186 9.64 1.37 18.35
N SER A 187 10.52 1.98 17.54
CA SER A 187 10.33 2.04 16.09
C SER A 187 10.36 0.66 15.43
N GLN A 188 11.27 -0.23 15.86
CA GLN A 188 11.35 -1.61 15.37
C GLN A 188 10.07 -2.40 15.68
N ILE A 189 9.53 -2.26 16.89
CA ILE A 189 8.26 -2.90 17.29
C ILE A 189 7.11 -2.42 16.40
N ILE A 190 7.00 -1.11 16.18
CA ILE A 190 5.98 -0.51 15.33
C ILE A 190 6.08 -1.08 13.90
N GLN A 191 7.28 -1.09 13.34
CA GLN A 191 7.51 -1.61 11.99
C GLN A 191 7.18 -3.11 11.89
N CYS A 192 7.52 -3.91 12.90
CA CYS A 192 7.18 -5.33 12.92
C CYS A 192 5.65 -5.54 12.93
N LEU A 193 4.93 -4.80 13.77
CA LEU A 193 3.47 -4.87 13.84
C LEU A 193 2.81 -4.40 12.54
N GLU A 194 3.31 -3.32 11.93
CA GLU A 194 2.81 -2.80 10.65
C GLU A 194 3.02 -3.79 9.50
N ASN A 195 4.20 -4.41 9.43
CA ASN A 195 4.51 -5.43 8.42
C ASN A 195 3.66 -6.70 8.59
N TYR A 196 3.44 -7.14 9.83
CA TYR A 196 2.59 -8.30 10.11
C TYR A 196 1.13 -8.05 9.72
N MET A 197 0.63 -6.84 10.00
CA MET A 197 -0.77 -6.47 9.78
C MET A 197 -1.08 -6.11 8.32
N SER A 198 -0.07 -5.79 7.50
CA SER A 198 -0.24 -5.44 6.08
C SER A 198 -0.28 -6.63 5.12
N GLN A 199 -0.17 -7.88 5.61
CA GLN A 199 -0.22 -9.13 4.82
C GLN A 199 0.79 -9.20 3.64
N ASN A 200 1.72 -8.25 3.51
CA ASN A 200 2.75 -8.22 2.46
C ASN A 200 4.02 -8.99 2.86
N THR A 201 3.90 -9.93 3.79
CA THR A 201 5.04 -10.66 4.31
C THR A 201 5.21 -11.95 3.53
N ASP A 202 6.33 -12.05 2.81
CA ASP A 202 6.84 -13.32 2.29
C ASP A 202 6.79 -14.37 3.41
N GLU A 203 6.43 -15.62 3.10
CA GLU A 203 6.35 -16.71 4.09
C GLU A 203 7.65 -16.91 4.90
N SER A 204 8.76 -16.34 4.44
CA SER A 204 10.09 -16.37 5.06
C SER A 204 10.42 -15.16 5.94
N TRP A 205 9.57 -14.14 6.05
CA TRP A 205 9.87 -12.94 6.84
C TRP A 205 9.82 -13.25 8.34
N GLN A 206 10.94 -12.98 9.02
CA GLN A 206 11.06 -13.11 10.47
C GLN A 206 11.25 -11.73 11.10
N PRO A 207 10.38 -11.30 12.03
CA PRO A 207 10.55 -10.02 12.69
C PRO A 207 11.80 -10.06 13.57
N THR A 208 12.56 -8.97 13.58
CA THR A 208 13.75 -8.84 14.43
C THR A 208 13.63 -7.60 15.31
N ILE A 209 13.83 -7.80 16.61
CA ILE A 209 13.76 -6.75 17.62
C ILE A 209 15.05 -6.76 18.41
N GLN A 210 15.77 -5.64 18.41
CA GLN A 210 17.09 -5.51 19.03
C GLN A 210 18.12 -6.56 18.52
N GLY A 211 18.03 -6.94 17.24
CA GLY A 211 18.92 -7.96 16.66
C GLY A 211 18.62 -9.40 17.07
N ARG A 212 17.52 -9.65 17.78
CA ARG A 212 17.01 -11.00 18.08
C ARG A 212 15.76 -11.31 17.26
N ILE A 213 15.58 -12.58 16.94
CA ILE A 213 14.36 -13.06 16.28
C ILE A 213 13.19 -12.91 17.25
N ALA A 214 12.09 -12.34 16.77
CA ALA A 214 10.82 -12.29 17.47
C ALA A 214 9.84 -13.26 16.81
N SER A 215 8.95 -13.85 17.60
CA SER A 215 7.79 -14.58 17.11
C SER A 215 6.54 -13.71 17.28
N MET A 216 5.66 -13.76 16.29
CA MET A 216 4.37 -13.09 16.37
C MET A 216 3.27 -14.07 16.00
N HIS A 217 2.32 -14.27 16.90
CA HIS A 217 1.23 -15.21 16.69
C HIS A 217 -0.03 -14.77 17.42
N TRP A 218 -1.18 -15.17 16.89
CA TRP A 218 -2.46 -15.03 17.58
C TRP A 218 -2.59 -16.13 18.63
N ASP A 219 -2.80 -15.77 19.89
CA ASP A 219 -3.07 -16.72 20.97
C ASP A 219 -4.49 -17.30 20.84
N GLN A 220 -4.54 -18.62 20.64
CA GLN A 220 -5.76 -19.39 20.45
C GLN A 220 -6.39 -19.84 21.78
N LYS A 221 -5.86 -19.47 22.95
CA LYS A 221 -6.44 -19.82 24.25
C LYS A 221 -7.20 -18.67 24.92
N ALA A 222 -6.87 -17.42 24.60
CA ALA A 222 -7.57 -16.25 25.14
C ALA A 222 -9.04 -16.19 24.67
N LYS A 223 -9.99 -16.12 25.63
CA LYS A 223 -11.42 -15.83 25.42
C LYS A 223 -11.78 -14.62 26.29
N PRO A 224 -12.66 -13.70 25.86
CA PRO A 224 -13.43 -13.65 24.61
C PRO A 224 -12.75 -12.89 23.44
N THR A 225 -11.73 -12.08 23.70
CA THR A 225 -11.10 -11.19 22.71
C THR A 225 -9.83 -11.84 22.12
N PRO A 226 -9.60 -11.78 20.79
CA PRO A 226 -8.37 -12.27 20.19
C PRO A 226 -7.15 -11.50 20.71
N LEU A 227 -6.07 -12.23 21.01
CA LEU A 227 -4.83 -11.70 21.57
C LEU A 227 -3.69 -11.95 20.57
N LEU A 228 -3.02 -10.89 20.14
CA LEU A 228 -1.79 -10.95 19.36
C LEU A 228 -0.61 -10.91 20.31
N VAL A 229 0.21 -11.95 20.31
CA VAL A 229 1.41 -12.03 21.15
C VAL A 229 2.62 -11.77 20.28
N LEU A 230 3.44 -10.80 20.71
CA LEU A 230 4.77 -10.53 20.19
C LEU A 230 5.78 -10.92 21.27
N GLU A 231 6.56 -11.96 21.00
CA GLU A 231 7.54 -12.49 21.94
C GLU A 231 8.94 -12.47 21.33
N GLN A 232 9.90 -11.91 22.07
CA GLN A 232 11.31 -11.94 21.65
C GLN A 232 11.92 -13.27 22.07
N SER A 233 12.49 -14.01 21.10
CA SER A 233 13.20 -15.25 21.42
C SER A 233 14.44 -14.98 22.27
N THR A 234 14.61 -15.77 23.32
CA THR A 234 15.83 -15.80 24.14
C THR A 234 16.95 -16.64 23.53
N GLU A 235 16.66 -17.41 22.48
CA GLU A 235 17.59 -18.36 21.83
C GLU A 235 18.57 -17.67 20.86
N GLY A 236 19.35 -16.72 21.36
CA GLY A 236 20.39 -16.05 20.57
C GLY A 236 21.62 -15.60 21.35
N VAL A 237 21.67 -15.86 22.66
CA VAL A 237 22.78 -15.41 23.54
C VAL A 237 23.86 -16.48 23.73
N ASN A 238 23.59 -17.74 23.35
CA ASN A 238 24.49 -18.87 23.59
C ASN A 238 25.21 -19.41 22.34
N VAL A 239 25.43 -18.58 21.31
CA VAL A 239 26.43 -18.90 20.28
C VAL A 239 27.62 -18.00 20.50
N THR A 240 28.42 -18.32 21.52
CA THR A 240 29.80 -17.84 21.56
C THR A 240 30.49 -18.41 20.33
N PHE A 241 30.82 -17.56 19.35
CA PHE A 241 31.74 -17.92 18.29
C PHE A 241 33.07 -18.27 18.95
N ARG A 242 33.29 -19.55 19.27
CA ARG A 242 34.60 -20.08 19.64
C ARG A 242 35.47 -19.98 18.39
N THR A 243 36.16 -18.86 18.22
CA THR A 243 37.30 -18.79 17.32
C THR A 243 38.37 -19.71 17.90
N ASN A 244 38.51 -20.90 17.34
CA ASN A 244 39.62 -21.80 17.66
C ASN A 244 40.88 -21.17 17.03
N PRO A 245 41.87 -20.68 17.79
CA PRO A 245 43.13 -20.27 17.18
C PRO A 245 43.78 -21.53 16.60
N MET A 246 43.88 -21.59 15.27
CA MET A 246 44.69 -22.57 14.57
C MET A 246 46.12 -22.47 15.10
N VAL A 247 46.54 -23.47 15.88
CA VAL A 247 47.94 -23.70 16.20
C VAL A 247 48.62 -24.11 14.90
N ARG A 248 49.52 -23.26 14.39
CA ARG A 248 50.45 -23.60 13.31
C ARG A 248 51.52 -24.53 13.90
N SER A 249 51.60 -25.73 13.34
CA SER A 249 52.72 -26.68 13.52
C SER A 249 54.01 -26.14 12.89
#